data_AF-A0A843EV05-F1
#
_entry.id   AF-A0A843EV05-F1
#
_cell.length_a   1.000
_cell.length_b   1.000
_cell.length_c   1.000
_cell.angle_alpha   90.00
_cell.angle_beta   90.00
_cell.angle_gamma   90.00
#
_symmetry.space_group_name_H-M   'P 1'
#
loop_
_entity.id
_entity.type
_entity.pdbx_description
1 polymer ?
#
loop_
_entity_poly.entity_id
_entity_poly.type
_entity_poly.pdbx_seq_one_letter_code
_entity_poly.pdbx_strand_id
1 'polypeptide(L)'
;FDEIPYLARSIPDSMSILQRFIDSCREDTATMVLICGSSISMMKKETEEYESPLYGRFSNRMEVGPLSVLECKAFHPGMSDEDMLRTYLTVGGVPNYHRLMDEDTYEKCIRKCFLGRDAPLAGEAFTVIEGELSPPDIHSGILACIADGKRLQNEITDALGISKGLCSRYVENLKDVGMVSVLNPMLTAKKAPNIITDGLLDFHYTVLRKHAAIIGNGETARTYRIMKVDIDTLLGRRFEQMCMEYIASNYAVKEIGAWWGNMDGVETDIDVVADVYNKDDLVITLLGECKFRKEPAGMSVISNLEKKAAFARANRNVRMAVFSLGGFSEGLEEYASDSGTLLIGKEKLLGKIAPEEL
;
A
#
# COMPACT_ATOMS: atom_id res chain seq x y z
N PHE A 1 26.72 -1.32 13.13
CA PHE A 1 26.90 -2.43 12.18
C PHE A 1 25.75 -2.35 11.21
N ASP A 2 26.10 -2.14 9.94
CA ASP A 2 25.10 -2.11 8.87
C ASP A 2 24.95 -3.52 8.29
N GLU A 3 23.72 -3.87 7.92
CA GLU A 3 23.36 -5.18 7.38
C GLU A 3 23.82 -6.39 8.23
N ILE A 4 23.51 -6.37 9.53
CA ILE A 4 23.81 -7.47 10.47
C ILE A 4 23.38 -8.86 9.97
N PRO A 5 22.22 -9.04 9.30
CA PRO A 5 21.83 -10.34 8.77
C PRO A 5 22.84 -10.96 7.80
N TYR A 6 23.61 -10.15 7.07
CA TYR A 6 24.69 -10.66 6.21
C TYR A 6 25.89 -11.15 7.02
N LEU A 7 26.26 -10.42 8.08
CA LEU A 7 27.33 -10.81 8.99
C LEU A 7 27.00 -12.14 9.68
N ALA A 8 25.78 -12.28 10.21
CA ALA A 8 25.29 -13.48 10.87
C ALA A 8 25.36 -14.72 9.94
N ARG A 9 24.95 -14.57 8.68
CA ARG A 9 25.01 -15.64 7.67
C ARG A 9 26.44 -16.02 7.27
N SER A 10 27.34 -15.05 7.22
CA SER A 10 28.70 -15.24 6.70
C SER A 10 29.67 -15.79 7.76
N ILE A 11 29.42 -15.49 9.04
CA ILE A 11 30.32 -15.86 10.14
C ILE A 11 29.50 -16.48 11.29
N PRO A 12 29.55 -17.82 11.46
CA PRO A 12 28.70 -18.56 12.41
C PRO A 12 28.72 -18.06 13.87
N ASP A 13 29.86 -17.52 14.34
CA ASP A 13 30.02 -17.07 15.73
C ASP A 13 29.91 -15.54 15.91
N SER A 14 29.60 -14.80 14.84
CA SER A 14 29.62 -13.34 14.86
C SER A 14 28.70 -12.74 15.92
N MET A 15 27.50 -13.30 16.11
CA MET A 15 26.54 -12.81 17.10
C MET A 15 27.02 -13.07 18.54
N SER A 16 27.66 -14.21 18.79
CA SER A 16 28.27 -14.55 20.09
C SER A 16 29.48 -13.65 20.42
N ILE A 17 30.28 -13.30 19.42
CA ILE A 17 31.38 -12.34 19.57
C ILE A 17 30.83 -10.95 19.93
N LEU A 18 29.79 -10.51 19.22
CA LEU A 18 29.14 -9.22 19.49
C LEU A 18 28.47 -9.20 20.87
N GLN A 19 27.81 -10.28 21.27
CA GLN A 19 27.27 -10.47 22.61
C GLN A 19 28.36 -10.26 23.67
N ARG A 20 29.50 -10.94 23.55
CA ARG A 20 30.61 -10.80 24.51
C ARG A 20 31.12 -9.37 24.59
N PHE A 21 31.20 -8.66 23.46
CA PHE A 21 31.57 -7.24 23.46
C PHE A 21 30.55 -6.38 24.22
N ILE A 22 29.25 -6.58 23.96
CA ILE A 22 28.16 -5.85 24.61
C ILE A 22 28.15 -6.11 26.12
N ASP A 23 28.29 -7.37 26.53
CA ASP A 23 28.11 -7.81 27.92
C ASP A 23 29.34 -7.53 28.79
N SER A 24 30.56 -7.56 28.23
CA SER A 24 31.79 -7.54 29.03
C SER A 24 32.77 -6.44 28.69
N CYS A 25 32.66 -5.81 27.52
CA CYS A 25 33.62 -4.79 27.09
C CYS A 25 32.99 -3.41 26.96
N ARG A 26 31.66 -3.32 26.80
CA ARG A 26 30.98 -2.03 26.55
C ARG A 26 31.02 -1.11 27.78
N GLU A 27 30.84 -1.64 28.99
CA GLU A 27 30.74 -0.84 30.22
C GLU A 27 32.00 0.00 30.50
N ASP A 28 33.17 -0.49 30.07
CA ASP A 28 34.45 0.22 30.20
C ASP A 28 34.71 1.20 29.04
N THR A 29 33.72 1.44 28.17
CA THR A 29 33.86 2.30 26.99
C THR A 29 32.72 3.31 26.88
N ALA A 30 32.95 4.41 26.17
CA ALA A 30 31.91 5.38 25.78
C ALA A 30 31.20 4.97 24.47
N THR A 31 31.01 3.66 24.23
CA THR A 31 30.52 3.14 22.93
C THR A 31 29.01 2.93 22.92
N MET A 32 28.33 3.49 21.91
CA MET A 32 26.95 3.14 21.55
C MET A 32 26.96 2.10 20.42
N VAL A 33 26.23 1.00 20.61
CA VAL A 33 26.10 -0.05 19.59
C VAL A 33 24.77 0.14 18.86
N LEU A 34 24.85 0.44 17.56
CA LEU A 34 23.71 0.41 16.66
C LEU A 34 23.86 -0.74 15.68
N ILE A 35 22.76 -1.45 15.45
CA ILE A 35 22.65 -2.48 14.42
C ILE A 35 21.46 -2.17 13.51
N CYS A 36 21.61 -2.45 12.23
CA CYS A 36 20.52 -2.37 11.25
C CYS A 36 20.64 -3.50 10.23
N GLY A 37 19.56 -3.70 9.48
CA GLY A 37 19.49 -4.63 8.36
C GLY A 37 18.13 -4.55 7.68
N SER A 38 18.09 -4.76 6.37
CA SER A 38 16.86 -4.69 5.56
C SER A 38 15.89 -5.83 5.87
N SER A 39 16.43 -7.01 6.21
CA SER A 39 15.61 -8.21 6.45
C SER A 39 15.02 -8.22 7.87
N ILE A 40 13.76 -7.78 8.00
CA ILE A 40 13.04 -7.71 9.28
C ILE A 40 12.98 -9.10 9.96
N SER A 41 12.69 -10.16 9.21
CA SER A 41 12.58 -11.52 9.75
C SER A 41 13.92 -12.01 10.33
N MET A 42 15.03 -11.75 9.63
CA MET A 42 16.36 -12.07 10.15
C MET A 42 16.73 -11.18 11.34
N MET A 43 16.42 -9.88 11.30
CA MET A 43 16.65 -8.99 12.44
C MET A 43 15.88 -9.47 13.69
N LYS A 44 14.63 -9.92 13.53
CA LYS A 44 13.84 -10.51 14.61
C LYS A 44 14.47 -11.79 15.15
N LYS A 45 14.86 -12.70 14.25
CA LYS A 45 15.57 -13.92 14.61
C LYS A 45 16.84 -13.63 15.42
N GLU A 46 17.69 -12.74 14.91
CA GLU A 46 18.99 -12.44 15.51
C GLU A 46 18.89 -11.58 16.78
N THR A 47 17.76 -10.93 17.11
CA THR A 47 17.69 -10.00 18.26
C THR A 47 16.55 -10.27 19.25
N GLU A 48 15.58 -11.10 18.88
CA GLU A 48 14.33 -11.30 19.62
C GLU A 48 14.03 -12.77 19.96
N GLU A 49 14.61 -13.73 19.25
CA GLU A 49 14.47 -15.13 19.63
C GLU A 49 15.27 -15.42 20.89
N TYR A 50 14.67 -16.17 21.83
CA TYR A 50 15.30 -16.50 23.11
C TYR A 50 16.66 -17.22 22.97
N GLU A 51 16.80 -18.00 21.89
CA GLU A 51 18.04 -18.73 21.58
C GLU A 51 19.12 -17.83 20.96
N SER A 52 18.79 -16.61 20.55
CA SER A 52 19.76 -15.70 19.95
C SER A 52 20.76 -15.16 20.99
N PRO A 53 22.06 -15.11 20.65
CA PRO A 53 23.07 -14.43 21.47
C PRO A 53 22.74 -12.96 21.78
N LEU A 54 22.01 -12.25 20.91
CA LEU A 54 21.68 -10.84 21.13
C LEU A 54 20.33 -10.63 21.82
N TYR A 55 19.65 -11.70 22.23
CA TYR A 55 18.37 -11.62 22.93
C TYR A 55 18.47 -10.68 24.15
N GLY A 56 17.52 -9.74 24.26
CA GLY A 56 17.40 -8.82 25.39
C GLY A 56 18.50 -7.74 25.51
N ARG A 57 19.41 -7.59 24.53
CA ARG A 57 20.58 -6.70 24.63
C ARG A 57 20.43 -5.32 24.00
N PHE A 58 19.33 -5.10 23.29
CA PHE A 58 18.98 -3.80 22.72
C PHE A 58 17.77 -3.23 23.42
N SER A 59 17.93 -2.07 24.06
CA SER A 59 16.89 -1.39 24.82
C SER A 59 15.89 -0.64 23.94
N ASN A 60 16.31 -0.23 22.74
CA ASN A 60 15.49 0.50 21.78
C ASN A 60 15.47 -0.26 20.46
N ARG A 61 14.30 -0.26 19.83
CA ARG A 61 14.06 -0.80 18.50
C ARG A 61 13.29 0.24 17.71
N MET A 62 13.69 0.41 16.46
CA MET A 62 13.05 1.35 15.55
C MET A 62 12.86 0.62 14.24
N GLU A 63 11.61 0.40 13.87
CA GLU A 63 11.24 -0.05 12.55
C GLU A 63 11.06 1.19 11.67
N VAL A 64 11.85 1.29 10.60
CA VAL A 64 11.79 2.41 9.66
C VAL A 64 10.86 2.01 8.53
N GLY A 65 9.61 2.42 8.62
CA GLY A 65 8.61 2.21 7.56
C GLY A 65 8.80 3.14 6.36
N PRO A 66 8.04 2.92 5.28
CA PRO A 66 7.94 3.86 4.17
C PRO A 66 7.50 5.24 4.66
N LEU A 67 7.93 6.28 3.96
CA LEU A 67 7.47 7.64 4.19
C LEU A 67 5.99 7.78 3.87
N SER A 68 5.30 8.63 4.62
CA SER A 68 3.97 9.09 4.29
C SER A 68 3.97 9.95 3.02
N VAL A 69 2.80 10.07 2.37
CA VAL A 69 2.59 10.99 1.23
C VAL A 69 3.05 12.43 1.53
N LEU A 70 2.90 12.85 2.80
CA LEU A 70 3.30 14.16 3.29
C LEU A 70 4.81 14.35 3.30
N GLU A 71 5.53 13.36 3.80
CA GLU A 71 6.99 13.36 3.83
C GLU A 71 7.55 13.25 2.40
N CYS A 72 6.91 12.45 1.54
CA CYS A 72 7.29 12.33 0.13
C CYS A 72 7.14 13.65 -0.65
N LYS A 73 6.22 14.53 -0.26
CA LYS A 73 6.05 15.85 -0.90
C LYS A 73 7.33 16.71 -0.83
N ALA A 74 8.15 16.54 0.20
CA ALA A 74 9.40 17.29 0.36
C ALA A 74 10.42 17.01 -0.77
N PHE A 75 10.30 15.87 -1.47
CA PHE A 75 11.14 15.54 -2.63
C PHE A 75 10.71 16.27 -3.91
N HIS A 76 9.50 16.85 -3.94
CA HIS A 76 8.85 17.33 -5.16
C HIS A 76 8.38 18.79 -5.05
N PRO A 77 9.28 19.77 -4.77
CA PRO A 77 8.88 21.15 -4.51
C PRO A 77 8.23 21.87 -5.70
N GLY A 78 8.52 21.44 -6.94
CA GLY A 78 7.96 22.00 -8.17
C GLY A 78 6.78 21.22 -8.76
N MET A 79 6.43 20.08 -8.19
CA MET A 79 5.37 19.20 -8.71
C MET A 79 4.01 19.61 -8.15
N SER A 80 2.95 19.45 -8.96
CA SER A 80 1.59 19.65 -8.47
C SER A 80 1.22 18.61 -7.40
N ASP A 81 0.32 18.95 -6.47
CA ASP A 81 -0.18 17.99 -5.48
C ASP A 81 -0.80 16.74 -6.15
N GLU A 82 -1.41 16.90 -7.31
CA GLU A 82 -1.97 15.79 -8.10
C GLU A 82 -0.87 14.87 -8.63
N ASP A 83 0.14 15.43 -9.30
CA ASP A 83 1.25 14.65 -9.84
C ASP A 83 2.08 13.99 -8.73
N MET A 84 2.23 14.66 -7.59
CA MET A 84 2.92 14.11 -6.41
C MET A 84 2.13 12.93 -5.84
N LEU A 85 0.81 13.07 -5.72
CA LEU A 85 -0.05 11.98 -5.27
C LEU A 85 0.01 10.78 -6.24
N ARG A 86 -0.06 11.02 -7.57
CA ARG A 86 0.09 9.97 -8.59
C ARG A 86 1.43 9.24 -8.45
N THR A 87 2.50 9.98 -8.19
CA THR A 87 3.85 9.44 -7.94
C THR A 87 3.85 8.55 -6.70
N TYR A 88 3.37 9.04 -5.56
CA TYR A 88 3.27 8.27 -4.32
C TYR A 88 2.42 7.00 -4.48
N LEU A 89 1.26 7.09 -5.13
CA LEU A 89 0.39 5.94 -5.38
C LEU A 89 1.08 4.87 -6.27
N THR A 90 2.03 5.28 -7.11
CA THR A 90 2.76 4.40 -8.04
C THR A 90 3.97 3.74 -7.42
N VAL A 91 4.75 4.44 -6.59
CA VAL A 91 6.01 3.89 -6.05
C VAL A 91 6.03 3.72 -4.52
N GLY A 92 4.93 4.07 -3.84
CA GLY A 92 4.85 4.05 -2.39
C GLY A 92 5.77 5.09 -1.74
N GLY A 93 6.01 4.91 -0.44
CA GLY A 93 6.79 5.83 0.40
C GLY A 93 8.31 5.66 0.36
N VAL A 94 8.88 5.04 -0.67
CA VAL A 94 10.32 4.72 -0.69
C VAL A 94 11.13 5.96 -1.09
N PRO A 95 11.98 6.53 -0.20
CA PRO A 95 12.67 7.79 -0.45
C PRO A 95 13.50 7.81 -1.74
N ASN A 96 14.19 6.70 -2.04
CA ASN A 96 15.04 6.60 -3.21
C ASN A 96 14.24 6.74 -4.52
N TYR A 97 13.03 6.18 -4.60
CA TYR A 97 12.19 6.28 -5.79
C TYR A 97 11.74 7.72 -6.02
N HIS A 98 11.37 8.45 -4.96
CA HIS A 98 11.05 9.86 -5.05
C HIS A 98 12.25 10.73 -5.46
N ARG A 99 13.48 10.39 -5.03
CA ARG A 99 14.71 11.06 -5.50
C ARG A 99 14.98 10.84 -7.00
N LEU A 100 14.62 9.68 -7.52
CA LEU A 100 14.81 9.34 -8.94
C LEU A 100 13.71 9.92 -9.83
N MET A 101 12.50 10.10 -9.30
CA MET A 101 11.33 10.68 -9.98
C MET A 101 11.28 12.21 -9.83
N ASP A 102 12.40 12.89 -10.08
CA ASP A 102 12.66 14.32 -9.84
C ASP A 102 12.19 15.27 -10.98
N GLU A 103 11.21 14.88 -11.80
CA GLU A 103 10.67 15.74 -12.86
C GLU A 103 9.42 16.52 -12.39
N ASP A 104 9.05 17.60 -13.07
CA ASP A 104 7.93 18.44 -12.63
C ASP A 104 6.53 17.80 -12.77
N THR A 105 6.41 16.74 -13.56
CA THR A 105 5.12 16.09 -13.85
C THR A 105 5.22 14.57 -13.77
N TYR A 106 4.13 13.92 -13.36
CA TYR A 106 4.07 12.47 -13.23
C TYR A 106 4.40 11.76 -14.55
N GLU A 107 3.91 12.27 -15.68
CA GLU A 107 4.22 11.70 -17.00
C GLU A 107 5.73 11.72 -17.29
N LYS A 108 6.42 12.84 -17.01
CA LYS A 108 7.86 12.94 -17.23
C LYS A 108 8.61 11.95 -16.34
N CYS A 109 8.21 11.83 -15.06
CA CYS A 109 8.79 10.84 -14.15
C CYS A 109 8.61 9.41 -14.68
N ILE A 110 7.41 9.02 -15.11
CA ILE A 110 7.18 7.67 -15.66
C ILE A 110 8.06 7.42 -16.88
N ARG A 111 8.11 8.38 -17.80
CA ARG A 111 8.91 8.26 -19.02
C ARG A 111 10.40 8.13 -18.74
N LYS A 112 10.92 8.89 -17.77
CA LYS A 112 12.33 8.86 -17.35
C LYS A 112 12.67 7.58 -16.59
N CYS A 113 11.88 7.24 -15.58
CA CYS A 113 12.23 6.24 -14.59
C CYS A 113 11.89 4.82 -15.00
N PHE A 114 10.94 4.62 -15.92
CA PHE A 114 10.47 3.28 -16.32
C PHE A 114 10.55 3.00 -17.82
N LEU A 115 10.38 4.01 -18.68
CA LEU A 115 10.23 3.80 -20.12
C LEU A 115 11.49 4.11 -20.93
N GLY A 116 12.43 4.85 -20.34
CA GLY A 116 13.70 5.23 -20.94
C GLY A 116 14.62 4.03 -21.21
N ARG A 117 15.62 4.22 -22.08
CA ARG A 117 16.60 3.18 -22.41
C ARG A 117 17.41 2.72 -21.20
N ASP A 118 17.80 3.68 -20.37
CA ASP A 118 18.58 3.47 -19.14
C ASP A 118 17.72 3.85 -17.92
N ALA A 119 16.45 3.45 -17.95
CA ALA A 119 15.45 3.78 -16.93
C ALA A 119 15.85 3.19 -15.56
N PRO A 120 16.11 4.02 -14.54
CA PRO A 120 16.66 3.56 -13.26
C PRO A 120 15.76 2.61 -12.47
N LEU A 121 14.44 2.63 -12.71
CA LEU A 121 13.46 1.79 -12.00
C LEU A 121 12.91 0.65 -12.88
N ALA A 122 13.43 0.44 -14.10
CA ALA A 122 12.91 -0.59 -15.00
C ALA A 122 13.10 -2.02 -14.45
N GLY A 123 14.23 -2.28 -13.77
CA GLY A 123 14.55 -3.58 -13.17
C GLY A 123 14.20 -3.71 -11.69
N GLU A 124 13.77 -2.63 -11.06
CA GLU A 124 13.70 -2.54 -9.59
C GLU A 124 12.73 -3.56 -8.98
N ALA A 125 11.59 -3.82 -9.64
CA ALA A 125 10.65 -4.84 -9.17
C ALA A 125 11.27 -6.24 -9.08
N PHE A 126 12.14 -6.60 -10.03
CA PHE A 126 12.86 -7.88 -9.99
C PHE A 126 13.90 -7.89 -8.88
N THR A 127 14.65 -6.79 -8.71
CA THR A 127 15.65 -6.65 -7.64
C THR A 127 15.02 -6.79 -6.26
N VAL A 128 13.87 -6.16 -6.02
CA VAL A 128 13.12 -6.26 -4.76
C VAL A 128 12.71 -7.71 -4.48
N ILE A 129 12.20 -8.42 -5.49
CA ILE A 129 11.76 -9.82 -5.32
C ILE A 129 12.96 -10.75 -5.10
N GLU A 130 14.03 -10.62 -5.89
CA GLU A 130 15.23 -11.47 -5.75
C GLU A 130 15.96 -11.25 -4.41
N GLY A 131 15.90 -10.02 -3.88
CA GLY A 131 16.51 -9.68 -2.59
C GLY A 131 15.77 -10.28 -1.40
N GLU A 132 14.44 -10.30 -1.43
CA GLU A 132 13.61 -10.66 -0.26
C GLU A 132 12.98 -12.06 -0.35
N LEU A 133 12.82 -12.64 -1.55
CA LEU A 133 11.98 -13.81 -1.77
C LEU A 133 12.68 -14.92 -2.55
N SER A 134 12.52 -16.17 -2.09
CA SER A 134 13.08 -17.36 -2.73
C SER A 134 12.09 -18.53 -2.76
N PRO A 135 11.85 -19.18 -3.93
CA PRO A 135 12.37 -18.84 -5.26
C PRO A 135 11.62 -17.64 -5.88
N PRO A 136 12.30 -16.72 -6.58
CA PRO A 136 11.71 -15.47 -7.08
C PRO A 136 10.61 -15.70 -8.13
N ASP A 137 10.74 -16.74 -8.97
CA ASP A 137 9.79 -17.02 -10.06
C ASP A 137 8.38 -17.34 -9.56
N ILE A 138 8.26 -18.10 -8.47
CA ILE A 138 6.94 -18.50 -7.95
C ILE A 138 6.24 -17.29 -7.32
N HIS A 139 6.97 -16.45 -6.59
CA HIS A 139 6.41 -15.23 -6.01
C HIS A 139 6.01 -14.24 -7.11
N SER A 140 6.84 -14.08 -8.14
CA SER A 140 6.50 -13.30 -9.34
C SER A 140 5.24 -13.80 -10.02
N GLY A 141 5.07 -15.12 -10.13
CA GLY A 141 3.87 -15.75 -10.68
C GLY A 141 2.61 -15.45 -9.86
N ILE A 142 2.71 -15.46 -8.53
CA ILE A 142 1.60 -15.11 -7.62
C ILE A 142 1.21 -13.64 -7.79
N LEU A 143 2.18 -12.73 -7.80
CA LEU A 143 1.95 -11.29 -8.03
C LEU A 143 1.28 -11.03 -9.37
N ALA A 144 1.75 -11.70 -10.45
CA ALA A 144 1.12 -11.63 -11.75
C ALA A 144 -0.34 -12.11 -11.73
N CYS A 145 -0.66 -13.21 -11.03
CA CYS A 145 -2.03 -13.70 -10.87
C CYS A 145 -2.93 -12.68 -10.18
N ILE A 146 -2.46 -12.08 -9.08
CA ILE A 146 -3.22 -11.07 -8.32
C ILE A 146 -3.48 -9.83 -9.18
N ALA A 147 -2.47 -9.36 -9.92
CA ALA A 147 -2.59 -8.23 -10.85
C ALA A 147 -3.56 -8.53 -12.01
N ASP A 148 -3.63 -9.78 -12.46
CA ASP A 148 -4.58 -10.27 -13.48
C ASP A 148 -5.98 -10.57 -12.91
N GLY A 149 -6.25 -10.25 -11.65
CA GLY A 149 -7.56 -10.38 -11.01
C GLY A 149 -7.84 -11.74 -10.37
N LYS A 150 -6.89 -12.69 -10.42
CA LYS A 150 -6.96 -13.97 -9.70
C LYS A 150 -6.47 -13.77 -8.28
N ARG A 151 -7.36 -13.34 -7.41
CA ARG A 151 -7.03 -12.86 -6.06
C ARG A 151 -7.34 -13.87 -4.97
N LEU A 152 -8.07 -14.93 -5.27
CA LEU A 152 -8.38 -15.99 -4.31
C LEU A 152 -7.35 -17.11 -4.38
N GLN A 153 -7.13 -17.78 -3.25
CA GLN A 153 -6.16 -18.87 -3.12
C GLN A 153 -6.33 -19.96 -4.19
N ASN A 154 -7.57 -20.36 -4.47
CA ASN A 154 -7.87 -21.37 -5.50
C ASN A 154 -7.56 -20.86 -6.90
N GLU A 155 -7.90 -19.61 -7.21
CA GLU A 155 -7.63 -19.01 -8.53
C GLU A 155 -6.13 -18.94 -8.82
N ILE A 156 -5.31 -18.59 -7.81
CA ILE A 156 -3.86 -18.55 -7.91
C ILE A 156 -3.28 -19.97 -8.07
N THR A 157 -3.76 -20.91 -7.24
CA THR A 157 -3.34 -22.32 -7.28
C THR A 157 -3.58 -22.91 -8.67
N ASP A 158 -4.79 -22.72 -9.21
CA ASP A 158 -5.21 -23.25 -10.50
C ASP A 158 -4.42 -22.60 -11.65
N ALA A 159 -4.15 -21.30 -11.57
CA ALA A 159 -3.40 -20.58 -12.61
C ALA A 159 -1.91 -20.96 -12.67
N LEU A 160 -1.30 -21.27 -11.53
CA LEU A 160 0.12 -21.63 -11.45
C LEU A 160 0.37 -23.14 -11.55
N GLY A 161 -0.67 -23.97 -11.45
CA GLY A 161 -0.53 -25.43 -11.50
C GLY A 161 0.28 -25.99 -10.33
N ILE A 162 0.25 -25.31 -9.17
CA ILE A 162 0.96 -25.72 -7.95
C ILE A 162 -0.01 -26.32 -6.92
N SER A 163 0.51 -26.98 -5.88
CA SER A 163 -0.35 -27.49 -4.81
C SER A 163 -0.85 -26.36 -3.91
N LYS A 164 -2.04 -26.54 -3.31
CA LYS A 164 -2.63 -25.56 -2.38
C LYS A 164 -1.70 -25.22 -1.21
N GLY A 165 -1.01 -26.23 -0.66
CA GLY A 165 -0.07 -26.04 0.45
C GLY A 165 1.15 -25.19 0.03
N LEU A 166 1.68 -25.43 -1.18
CA LEU A 166 2.79 -24.66 -1.71
C LEU A 166 2.38 -23.20 -1.99
N CYS A 167 1.21 -23.01 -2.62
CA CYS A 167 0.65 -21.68 -2.86
C CYS A 167 0.43 -20.92 -1.55
N SER A 168 -0.10 -21.59 -0.52
CA SER A 168 -0.36 -20.95 0.78
C SER A 168 0.93 -20.46 1.39
N ARG A 169 1.98 -21.29 1.39
CA ARG A 169 3.30 -20.91 1.93
C ARG A 169 3.86 -19.66 1.25
N TYR A 170 3.86 -19.60 -0.09
CA TYR A 170 4.45 -18.48 -0.80
C TYR A 170 3.59 -17.21 -0.79
N VAL A 171 2.27 -17.34 -0.67
CA VAL A 171 1.40 -16.19 -0.38
C VAL A 171 1.69 -15.63 1.02
N GLU A 172 1.87 -16.49 2.03
CA GLU A 172 2.25 -16.03 3.37
C GLU A 172 3.62 -15.35 3.39
N ASN A 173 4.62 -15.90 2.68
CA ASN A 173 5.92 -15.22 2.53
C ASN A 173 5.78 -13.80 2.00
N LEU A 174 4.92 -13.58 0.99
CA LEU A 174 4.65 -12.24 0.43
C LEU A 174 3.96 -11.30 1.44
N LYS A 175 3.12 -11.85 2.32
CA LYS A 175 2.48 -11.08 3.40
C LYS A 175 3.44 -10.73 4.50
N ASP A 176 4.32 -11.66 4.88
CA ASP A 176 5.32 -11.45 5.92
C ASP A 176 6.29 -10.30 5.58
N VAL A 177 6.59 -10.12 4.29
CA VAL A 177 7.41 -9.00 3.79
C VAL A 177 6.59 -7.77 3.36
N GLY A 178 5.27 -7.78 3.58
CA GLY A 178 4.40 -6.62 3.32
C GLY A 178 4.13 -6.30 1.84
N MET A 179 4.45 -7.21 0.91
CA MET A 179 4.23 -7.02 -0.52
C MET A 179 2.80 -7.39 -0.95
N VAL A 180 2.16 -8.30 -0.21
CA VAL A 180 0.77 -8.70 -0.40
C VAL A 180 0.01 -8.57 0.93
N SER A 181 -1.25 -8.23 0.85
CA SER A 181 -2.17 -8.32 1.99
C SER A 181 -3.51 -8.90 1.54
N VAL A 182 -4.46 -8.97 2.46
CA VAL A 182 -5.83 -9.39 2.20
C VAL A 182 -6.75 -8.19 2.35
N LEU A 183 -7.58 -7.93 1.34
CA LEU A 183 -8.65 -6.95 1.49
C LEU A 183 -9.72 -7.55 2.41
N ASN A 184 -9.90 -6.92 3.56
CA ASN A 184 -10.81 -7.41 4.57
C ASN A 184 -12.28 -7.33 4.09
N PRO A 185 -13.01 -8.44 4.01
CA PRO A 185 -14.43 -8.41 3.67
C PRO A 185 -15.26 -7.84 4.82
N MET A 186 -15.93 -6.74 4.55
CA MET A 186 -16.83 -6.11 5.52
C MET A 186 -18.29 -6.48 5.24
N LEU A 187 -19.16 -6.27 6.23
CA LEU A 187 -20.61 -6.49 6.14
C LEU A 187 -20.97 -7.92 5.69
N THR A 188 -21.59 -8.06 4.52
CA THR A 188 -22.03 -9.36 3.98
C THR A 188 -21.03 -9.99 3.01
N ALA A 189 -19.89 -9.33 2.74
CA ALA A 189 -18.83 -9.91 1.93
C ALA A 189 -18.20 -11.10 2.68
N LYS A 190 -17.76 -12.12 1.95
CA LYS A 190 -17.26 -13.38 2.56
C LYS A 190 -15.88 -13.80 2.11
N LYS A 191 -15.52 -13.48 0.86
CA LYS A 191 -14.22 -13.84 0.29
C LYS A 191 -13.19 -12.85 0.81
N ALA A 192 -11.92 -13.18 0.78
CA ALA A 192 -10.87 -12.26 1.24
C ALA A 192 -9.78 -12.24 0.15
N PRO A 193 -9.91 -11.37 -0.86
CA PRO A 193 -9.01 -11.37 -2.00
C PRO A 193 -7.65 -10.83 -1.60
N ASN A 194 -6.60 -11.48 -2.09
CA ASN A 194 -5.23 -10.98 -1.96
C ASN A 194 -5.07 -9.72 -2.83
N ILE A 195 -4.35 -8.74 -2.31
CA ILE A 195 -4.04 -7.47 -2.97
C ILE A 195 -2.53 -7.22 -2.88
N ILE A 196 -1.96 -6.61 -3.92
CA ILE A 196 -0.58 -6.12 -3.87
C ILE A 196 -0.59 -4.79 -3.12
N THR A 197 0.25 -4.66 -2.11
CA THR A 197 0.34 -3.48 -1.24
C THR A 197 1.56 -2.62 -1.57
N ASP A 198 2.63 -3.24 -2.10
CA ASP A 198 3.78 -2.51 -2.61
C ASP A 198 3.43 -1.78 -3.92
N GLY A 199 3.63 -0.47 -3.93
CA GLY A 199 3.24 0.38 -5.06
C GLY A 199 4.02 0.04 -6.33
N LEU A 200 5.35 -0.10 -6.22
CA LEU A 200 6.21 -0.38 -7.35
C LEU A 200 5.88 -1.75 -7.98
N LEU A 201 5.64 -2.76 -7.14
CA LEU A 201 5.26 -4.09 -7.62
C LEU A 201 3.88 -4.06 -8.29
N ASP A 202 2.86 -3.42 -7.69
CA ASP A 202 1.53 -3.33 -8.33
C ASP A 202 1.65 -2.60 -9.69
N PHE A 203 2.42 -1.51 -9.75
CA PHE A 203 2.70 -0.81 -11.01
C PHE A 203 3.38 -1.71 -12.05
N HIS A 204 4.40 -2.46 -11.64
CA HIS A 204 5.11 -3.38 -12.52
C HIS A 204 4.16 -4.46 -13.09
N TYR A 205 3.45 -5.18 -12.23
CA TYR A 205 2.64 -6.33 -12.65
C TYR A 205 1.32 -5.97 -13.32
N THR A 206 0.71 -4.85 -12.92
CA THR A 206 -0.57 -4.37 -13.48
C THR A 206 -0.37 -3.58 -14.76
N VAL A 207 0.72 -2.82 -14.89
CA VAL A 207 0.94 -1.89 -16.01
C VAL A 207 2.14 -2.29 -16.85
N LEU A 208 3.37 -2.24 -16.31
CA LEU A 208 4.58 -2.38 -17.12
C LEU A 208 4.63 -3.74 -17.86
N ARG A 209 4.32 -4.83 -17.16
CA ARG A 209 4.34 -6.20 -17.71
C ARG A 209 3.42 -6.33 -18.93
N LYS A 210 2.23 -5.71 -18.92
CA LYS A 210 1.28 -5.78 -20.05
C LYS A 210 1.81 -5.10 -21.32
N HIS A 211 2.71 -4.13 -21.15
CA HIS A 211 3.24 -3.28 -22.23
C HIS A 211 4.72 -3.53 -22.50
N ALA A 212 5.31 -4.61 -21.98
CA ALA A 212 6.75 -4.89 -22.07
C ALA A 212 7.30 -4.85 -23.52
N ALA A 213 6.50 -5.27 -24.50
CA ALA A 213 6.91 -5.28 -25.92
C ALA A 213 7.13 -3.89 -26.55
N ILE A 214 6.56 -2.83 -25.97
CA ILE A 214 6.69 -1.45 -26.47
C ILE A 214 7.56 -0.56 -25.57
N ILE A 215 8.02 -1.08 -24.44
CA ILE A 215 8.97 -0.41 -23.54
C ILE A 215 10.39 -0.55 -24.12
N GLY A 216 11.22 0.47 -23.97
CA GLY A 216 12.62 0.46 -24.47
C GLY A 216 12.80 0.80 -25.96
N ASN A 217 11.73 0.91 -26.74
CA ASN A 217 11.77 1.24 -28.18
C ASN A 217 12.07 2.73 -28.47
N GLY A 218 12.36 3.55 -27.46
CA GLY A 218 12.69 4.98 -27.60
C GLY A 218 11.48 5.94 -27.71
N GLU A 219 10.28 5.45 -28.07
CA GLU A 219 9.06 6.27 -28.18
C GLU A 219 8.31 6.47 -26.84
N THR A 220 9.00 6.93 -25.79
CA THR A 220 8.45 6.95 -24.41
C THR A 220 7.13 7.72 -24.26
N ALA A 221 6.95 8.81 -25.00
CA ALA A 221 5.69 9.58 -24.98
C ALA A 221 4.50 8.82 -25.58
N ARG A 222 4.73 8.02 -26.62
CA ARG A 222 3.69 7.17 -27.22
C ARG A 222 3.38 6.00 -26.29
N THR A 223 4.41 5.36 -25.75
CA THR A 223 4.25 4.25 -24.79
C THR A 223 3.44 4.70 -23.58
N TYR A 224 3.75 5.86 -22.98
CA TYR A 224 2.94 6.41 -21.89
C TYR A 224 1.47 6.63 -22.27
N ARG A 225 1.19 7.19 -23.46
CA ARG A 225 -0.19 7.38 -23.93
C ARG A 225 -0.97 6.08 -24.07
N ILE A 226 -0.31 5.00 -24.52
CA ILE A 226 -0.92 3.67 -24.63
C ILE A 226 -1.23 3.10 -23.24
N MET A 227 -0.30 3.26 -22.29
CA MET A 227 -0.44 2.74 -20.93
C MET A 227 -1.42 3.55 -20.06
N LYS A 228 -1.77 4.76 -20.45
CA LYS A 228 -2.50 5.73 -19.61
C LYS A 228 -3.78 5.16 -18.98
N VAL A 229 -4.54 4.34 -19.70
CA VAL A 229 -5.77 3.72 -19.19
C VAL A 229 -5.47 2.73 -18.06
N ASP A 230 -4.46 1.86 -18.23
CA ASP A 230 -4.04 0.92 -17.17
C ASP A 230 -3.47 1.68 -15.97
N ILE A 231 -2.72 2.77 -16.21
CA ILE A 231 -2.19 3.64 -15.15
C ILE A 231 -3.33 4.27 -14.35
N ASP A 232 -4.29 4.93 -15.01
CA ASP A 232 -5.39 5.60 -14.33
C ASP A 232 -6.26 4.59 -13.56
N THR A 233 -6.44 3.38 -14.09
CA THR A 233 -7.13 2.27 -13.40
C THR A 233 -6.38 1.80 -12.15
N LEU A 234 -5.06 1.59 -12.23
CA LEU A 234 -4.23 1.25 -11.08
C LEU A 234 -4.32 2.33 -10.00
N LEU A 235 -4.15 3.60 -10.39
CA LEU A 235 -4.14 4.72 -9.46
C LEU A 235 -5.47 4.87 -8.72
N GLY A 236 -6.61 4.59 -9.38
CA GLY A 236 -7.91 4.52 -8.72
C GLY A 236 -7.93 3.48 -7.59
N ARG A 237 -7.53 2.24 -7.88
CA ARG A 237 -7.45 1.17 -6.86
C ARG A 237 -6.48 1.51 -5.72
N ARG A 238 -5.33 2.09 -6.04
CA ARG A 238 -4.34 2.53 -5.04
C ARG A 238 -4.86 3.68 -4.19
N PHE A 239 -5.68 4.56 -4.77
CA PHE A 239 -6.31 5.66 -4.05
C PHE A 239 -7.34 5.16 -3.02
N GLU A 240 -8.08 4.09 -3.32
CA GLU A 240 -8.97 3.44 -2.34
C GLU A 240 -8.19 2.92 -1.13
N GLN A 241 -7.02 2.27 -1.36
CA GLN A 241 -6.13 1.84 -0.28
C GLN A 241 -5.65 3.01 0.58
N MET A 242 -5.22 4.10 -0.05
CA MET A 242 -4.83 5.32 0.68
C MET A 242 -6.00 5.92 1.47
N CYS A 243 -7.23 5.87 0.96
CA CYS A 243 -8.40 6.35 1.69
C CYS A 243 -8.68 5.48 2.94
N MET A 244 -8.46 4.16 2.86
CA MET A 244 -8.51 3.28 4.03
C MET A 244 -7.41 3.62 5.05
N GLU A 245 -6.18 3.83 4.60
CA GLU A 245 -5.05 4.26 5.45
C GLU A 245 -5.34 5.59 6.15
N TYR A 246 -5.97 6.54 5.45
CA TYR A 246 -6.41 7.81 6.03
C TYR A 246 -7.40 7.58 7.17
N ILE A 247 -8.41 6.71 6.99
CA ILE A 247 -9.37 6.40 8.07
C ILE A 247 -8.65 5.74 9.25
N ALA A 248 -7.81 4.74 9.00
CA ALA A 248 -7.06 4.03 10.03
C ALA A 248 -6.12 4.93 10.85
N SER A 249 -5.57 5.97 10.23
CA SER A 249 -4.63 6.89 10.88
C SER A 249 -5.30 8.02 11.67
N ASN A 250 -6.55 8.34 11.35
CA ASN A 250 -7.24 9.51 11.91
C ASN A 250 -8.40 9.17 12.86
N TYR A 251 -8.82 7.90 12.91
CA TYR A 251 -9.94 7.45 13.72
C TYR A 251 -9.59 6.18 14.50
N ALA A 252 -10.28 5.96 15.62
CA ALA A 252 -10.17 4.74 16.39
C ALA A 252 -10.89 3.60 15.66
N VAL A 253 -10.20 2.95 14.73
CA VAL A 253 -10.74 1.86 13.91
C VAL A 253 -10.76 0.55 14.69
N LYS A 254 -11.94 -0.08 14.76
CA LYS A 254 -12.11 -1.47 15.19
C LYS A 254 -11.77 -2.44 14.06
N GLU A 255 -12.30 -2.17 12.88
CA GLU A 255 -12.15 -3.00 11.69
C GLU A 255 -12.35 -2.14 10.44
N ILE A 256 -11.56 -2.39 9.39
CA ILE A 256 -11.66 -1.67 8.13
C ILE A 256 -11.42 -2.62 6.96
N GLY A 257 -12.08 -2.35 5.85
CA GLY A 257 -11.97 -3.10 4.61
C GLY A 257 -12.89 -2.53 3.55
N ALA A 258 -13.41 -3.41 2.71
CA ALA A 258 -14.36 -3.07 1.66
C ALA A 258 -15.52 -4.07 1.64
N TRP A 259 -16.60 -3.69 0.97
CA TRP A 259 -17.69 -4.61 0.68
C TRP A 259 -17.81 -4.82 -0.82
N TRP A 260 -18.12 -6.04 -1.24
CA TRP A 260 -18.47 -6.33 -2.63
C TRP A 260 -19.54 -7.42 -2.69
N GLY A 261 -20.36 -7.34 -3.72
CA GLY A 261 -21.50 -8.21 -3.91
C GLY A 261 -22.10 -8.07 -5.31
N ASN A 262 -23.28 -8.67 -5.47
CA ASN A 262 -24.03 -8.61 -6.72
C ASN A 262 -25.37 -7.92 -6.43
N MET A 263 -25.58 -6.73 -6.97
CA MET A 263 -26.82 -5.98 -6.88
C MET A 263 -27.59 -6.12 -8.19
N ASP A 264 -28.70 -6.85 -8.16
CA ASP A 264 -29.59 -7.08 -9.33
C ASP A 264 -28.87 -7.60 -10.58
N GLY A 265 -27.91 -8.52 -10.39
CA GLY A 265 -27.13 -9.10 -11.49
C GLY A 265 -25.85 -8.33 -11.83
N VAL A 266 -25.61 -7.17 -11.21
CA VAL A 266 -24.43 -6.33 -11.44
C VAL A 266 -23.45 -6.45 -10.29
N GLU A 267 -22.19 -6.79 -10.59
CA GLU A 267 -21.13 -6.74 -9.58
C GLU A 267 -20.91 -5.31 -9.11
N THR A 268 -20.87 -5.11 -7.79
CA THR A 268 -20.76 -3.80 -7.17
C THR A 268 -20.05 -3.90 -5.83
N ASP A 269 -19.56 -2.76 -5.37
CA ASP A 269 -18.68 -2.63 -4.23
C ASP A 269 -18.90 -1.31 -3.47
N ILE A 270 -18.47 -1.27 -2.22
CA ILE A 270 -18.28 -0.06 -1.43
C ILE A 270 -16.78 0.00 -1.11
N ASP A 271 -16.13 1.03 -1.62
CA ASP A 271 -14.66 1.15 -1.64
C ASP A 271 -14.05 1.10 -0.23
N VAL A 272 -14.70 1.76 0.73
CA VAL A 272 -14.27 1.84 2.13
C VAL A 272 -15.42 1.49 3.05
N VAL A 273 -15.22 0.50 3.92
CA VAL A 273 -16.11 0.19 5.03
C VAL A 273 -15.29 0.09 6.30
N ALA A 274 -15.64 0.88 7.32
CA ALA A 274 -14.91 0.89 8.58
C ALA A 274 -15.85 0.93 9.79
N ASP A 275 -15.65 0.06 10.75
CA ASP A 275 -16.24 0.19 12.09
C ASP A 275 -15.28 1.02 12.95
N VAL A 276 -15.76 2.17 13.42
CA VAL A 276 -14.99 3.18 14.15
C VAL A 276 -15.65 3.51 15.48
N TYR A 277 -14.85 3.69 16.52
CA TYR A 277 -15.32 4.16 17.81
C TYR A 277 -15.45 5.68 17.77
N ASN A 278 -16.63 6.19 18.16
CA ASN A 278 -16.79 7.62 18.43
C ASN A 278 -16.27 7.96 19.84
N LYS A 279 -16.37 9.24 20.22
CA LYS A 279 -15.93 9.74 21.54
C LYS A 279 -16.64 9.12 22.76
N ASP A 280 -17.81 8.50 22.54
CA ASP A 280 -18.61 7.85 23.58
C ASP A 280 -18.41 6.32 23.56
N ASP A 281 -17.35 5.84 22.91
CA ASP A 281 -17.01 4.43 22.70
C ASP A 281 -18.10 3.61 21.96
N LEU A 282 -19.00 4.29 21.24
CA LEU A 282 -20.00 3.65 20.38
C LEU A 282 -19.42 3.37 19.00
N VAL A 283 -19.72 2.20 18.47
CA VAL A 283 -19.33 1.82 17.10
C VAL A 283 -20.27 2.46 16.09
N ILE A 284 -19.67 3.18 15.14
CA ILE A 284 -20.30 3.72 13.93
C ILE A 284 -19.72 2.95 12.74
N THR A 285 -20.56 2.59 11.77
CA THR A 285 -20.09 1.99 10.51
C THR A 285 -19.99 3.09 9.45
N LEU A 286 -18.77 3.41 9.04
CA LEU A 286 -18.50 4.29 7.90
C LEU A 286 -18.62 3.51 6.59
N LEU A 287 -19.33 4.09 5.63
CA LEU A 287 -19.39 3.62 4.24
C LEU A 287 -18.87 4.72 3.34
N GLY A 288 -17.89 4.41 2.49
CA GLY A 288 -17.16 5.40 1.71
C GLY A 288 -17.06 5.05 0.24
N GLU A 289 -17.19 6.07 -0.62
CA GLU A 289 -16.83 6.00 -2.03
C GLU A 289 -15.63 6.89 -2.34
N CYS A 290 -14.71 6.36 -3.15
CA CYS A 290 -13.50 7.03 -3.59
C CYS A 290 -13.63 7.48 -5.04
N LYS A 291 -13.24 8.73 -5.33
CA LYS A 291 -13.27 9.30 -6.68
C LYS A 291 -11.91 9.91 -7.03
N PHE A 292 -11.11 9.12 -7.74
CA PHE A 292 -9.81 9.51 -8.24
C PHE A 292 -9.93 10.14 -9.65
N ARG A 293 -10.39 11.39 -9.69
CA ARG A 293 -10.54 12.17 -10.94
C ARG A 293 -10.41 13.67 -10.67
N LYS A 294 -10.25 14.45 -11.73
CA LYS A 294 -10.12 15.92 -11.63
C LYS A 294 -11.44 16.60 -11.35
N GLU A 295 -12.53 16.04 -11.86
CA GLU A 295 -13.86 16.60 -11.73
C GLU A 295 -14.41 16.39 -10.31
N PRO A 296 -15.08 17.39 -9.74
CA PRO A 296 -15.70 17.26 -8.43
C PRO A 296 -16.63 16.04 -8.33
N ALA A 297 -16.69 15.45 -7.13
CA ALA A 297 -17.72 14.47 -6.79
C ALA A 297 -19.06 15.20 -6.62
N GLY A 298 -20.12 14.65 -7.23
CA GLY A 298 -21.46 15.23 -7.19
C GLY A 298 -22.45 14.35 -6.43
N MET A 299 -23.69 14.83 -6.33
CA MET A 299 -24.79 14.13 -5.63
C MET A 299 -25.04 12.69 -6.11
N SER A 300 -24.71 12.37 -7.36
CA SER A 300 -24.85 11.00 -7.86
C SER A 300 -23.98 9.98 -7.10
N VAL A 301 -22.85 10.41 -6.52
CA VAL A 301 -21.97 9.54 -5.72
C VAL A 301 -22.68 9.09 -4.45
N ILE A 302 -23.25 10.04 -3.70
CA ILE A 302 -23.93 9.74 -2.43
C ILE A 302 -25.22 8.96 -2.66
N SER A 303 -26.02 9.33 -3.66
CA SER A 303 -27.25 8.60 -3.99
C SER A 303 -27.00 7.15 -4.43
N ASN A 304 -25.84 6.87 -5.05
CA ASN A 304 -25.45 5.50 -5.39
C ASN A 304 -24.92 4.75 -4.16
N LEU A 305 -24.15 5.41 -3.28
CA LEU A 305 -23.67 4.81 -2.04
C LEU A 305 -24.82 4.44 -1.10
N GLU A 306 -25.87 5.26 -1.01
CA GLU A 306 -27.10 4.95 -0.26
C GLU A 306 -27.78 3.65 -0.75
N LYS A 307 -27.86 3.47 -2.07
CA LYS A 307 -28.40 2.24 -2.67
C LYS A 307 -27.53 1.03 -2.36
N LYS A 308 -26.21 1.17 -2.49
CA LYS A 308 -25.23 0.12 -2.15
C LYS A 308 -25.34 -0.27 -0.66
N ALA A 309 -25.44 0.71 0.24
CA ALA A 309 -25.56 0.51 1.68
C ALA A 309 -26.80 -0.33 2.06
N ALA A 310 -27.94 -0.04 1.44
CA ALA A 310 -29.18 -0.81 1.65
C ALA A 310 -29.00 -2.27 1.22
N PHE A 311 -28.33 -2.52 0.09
CA PHE A 311 -28.08 -3.87 -0.40
C PHE A 311 -27.05 -4.63 0.46
N ALA A 312 -26.01 -3.94 0.91
CA ALA A 312 -24.96 -4.49 1.76
C ALA A 312 -25.46 -4.87 3.18
N ARG A 313 -26.71 -4.51 3.52
CA ARG A 313 -27.35 -4.70 4.83
C ARG A 313 -26.58 -4.04 5.96
N ALA A 314 -26.03 -2.86 5.69
CA ALA A 314 -25.42 -2.04 6.73
C ALA A 314 -26.49 -1.70 7.78
N ASN A 315 -26.18 -1.94 9.07
CA ASN A 315 -27.13 -1.83 10.18
C ASN A 315 -27.07 -0.44 10.86
N ARG A 316 -27.73 -0.28 12.01
CA ARG A 316 -27.91 1.01 12.71
C ARG A 316 -26.57 1.71 13.00
N ASN A 317 -26.56 3.03 12.88
CA ASN A 317 -25.42 3.96 13.02
C ASN A 317 -24.44 3.95 11.84
N VAL A 318 -24.98 4.01 10.61
CA VAL A 318 -24.18 4.24 9.40
C VAL A 318 -23.91 5.73 9.22
N ARG A 319 -22.66 6.06 8.89
CA ARG A 319 -22.26 7.39 8.44
C ARG A 319 -21.57 7.27 7.08
N MET A 320 -21.91 8.16 6.16
CA MET A 320 -21.37 8.12 4.80
C MET A 320 -20.14 8.99 4.66
N ALA A 321 -19.25 8.60 3.76
CA ALA A 321 -18.06 9.34 3.40
C ALA A 321 -17.90 9.41 1.88
N VAL A 322 -17.41 10.54 1.38
CA VAL A 322 -17.01 10.70 -0.02
C VAL A 322 -15.58 11.21 -0.04
N PHE A 323 -14.70 10.44 -0.68
CA PHE A 323 -13.32 10.82 -0.91
C PHE A 323 -13.17 11.32 -2.34
N SER A 324 -12.55 12.49 -2.52
CA SER A 324 -12.42 13.09 -3.85
C SER A 324 -11.13 13.87 -4.04
N LEU A 325 -10.40 13.51 -5.10
CA LEU A 325 -9.23 14.27 -5.52
C LEU A 325 -9.61 15.64 -6.13
N GLY A 326 -10.68 15.64 -6.94
CA GLY A 326 -11.20 16.82 -7.64
C GLY A 326 -12.05 17.76 -6.79
N GLY A 327 -12.28 17.44 -5.51
CA GLY A 327 -13.16 18.20 -4.63
C GLY A 327 -14.64 17.80 -4.76
N PHE A 328 -15.53 18.68 -4.34
CA PHE A 328 -16.98 18.40 -4.21
C PHE A 328 -17.80 19.48 -4.91
N SER A 329 -18.94 19.10 -5.48
CA SER A 329 -19.91 20.08 -6.00
C SER A 329 -20.64 20.76 -4.86
N GLU A 330 -21.04 22.03 -5.05
CA GLU A 330 -21.82 22.82 -4.08
C GLU A 330 -23.02 22.04 -3.51
N GLY A 331 -23.84 21.41 -4.35
CA GLY A 331 -25.00 20.63 -3.87
C GLY A 331 -24.64 19.41 -3.01
N LEU A 332 -23.44 18.83 -3.17
CA LEU A 332 -22.96 17.77 -2.30
C LEU A 332 -22.43 18.32 -0.97
N GLU A 333 -21.83 19.51 -0.98
CA GLU A 333 -21.40 20.20 0.23
C GLU A 333 -22.59 20.61 1.10
N GLU A 334 -23.64 21.17 0.48
CA GLU A 334 -24.91 21.47 1.15
C GLU A 334 -25.54 20.22 1.76
N TYR A 335 -25.65 19.14 0.98
CA TYR A 335 -26.18 17.86 1.48
C TYR A 335 -25.35 17.30 2.65
N ALA A 336 -24.02 17.39 2.56
CA ALA A 336 -23.13 16.87 3.58
C ALA A 336 -23.27 17.66 4.90
N SER A 337 -23.43 18.97 4.82
CA SER A 337 -23.68 19.84 5.98
C SER A 337 -24.95 19.43 6.74
N ASP A 338 -26.01 19.03 6.02
CA ASP A 338 -27.29 18.65 6.62
C ASP A 338 -27.32 17.19 7.10
N SER A 339 -26.71 16.28 6.34
CA SER A 339 -26.74 14.82 6.59
C SER A 339 -25.63 14.32 7.52
N GLY A 340 -24.60 15.13 7.75
CA GLY A 340 -23.38 14.72 8.46
C GLY A 340 -22.47 13.80 7.63
N THR A 341 -22.66 13.73 6.31
CA THR A 341 -21.76 12.99 5.40
C THR A 341 -20.35 13.58 5.45
N LEU A 342 -19.33 12.74 5.59
CA LEU A 342 -17.94 13.18 5.64
C LEU A 342 -17.41 13.45 4.24
N LEU A 343 -16.90 14.65 4.01
CA LEU A 343 -16.25 15.01 2.75
C LEU A 343 -14.73 15.06 2.94
N ILE A 344 -14.01 14.12 2.32
CA ILE A 344 -12.57 13.95 2.48
C ILE A 344 -11.87 14.31 1.16
N GLY A 345 -11.49 15.57 1.04
CA GLY A 345 -10.81 16.11 -0.15
C GLY A 345 -9.28 15.97 -0.08
N LYS A 346 -8.60 16.32 -1.17
CA LYS A 346 -7.13 16.32 -1.26
C LYS A 346 -6.41 17.02 -0.11
N GLU A 347 -6.94 18.12 0.40
CA GLU A 347 -6.30 18.88 1.47
C GLU A 347 -6.25 18.10 2.79
N LYS A 348 -7.30 17.32 3.09
CA LYS A 348 -7.34 16.41 4.25
C LYS A 348 -6.45 15.18 4.03
N LEU A 349 -6.53 14.57 2.84
CA LEU A 349 -5.70 13.42 2.47
C LEU A 349 -4.19 13.73 2.51
N LEU A 350 -3.84 14.98 2.22
CA LEU A 350 -2.49 15.52 2.33
C LEU A 350 -2.24 16.19 3.69
N GLY A 351 -3.03 15.90 4.73
CA GLY A 351 -2.88 16.39 6.11
C GLY A 351 -2.70 17.91 6.27
N LYS A 352 -3.15 18.71 5.31
CA LYS A 352 -3.14 20.18 5.41
C LYS A 352 -4.30 20.70 6.23
N ILE A 353 -5.35 19.90 6.36
CA ILE A 353 -6.55 20.15 7.17
C ILE A 353 -6.74 18.95 8.09
N ALA A 354 -7.06 19.19 9.36
CA ALA A 354 -7.34 18.14 10.33
C ALA A 354 -8.59 17.32 9.95
N PRO A 355 -8.66 16.04 10.36
CA PRO A 355 -9.88 15.24 10.21
C PRO A 355 -11.05 15.85 11.00
N GLU A 356 -12.28 15.59 10.53
CA GLU A 356 -13.50 15.96 11.25
C GLU A 356 -13.76 14.96 12.39
N GLU A 357 -14.43 15.38 13.47
CA GLU A 357 -14.83 14.45 14.53
C GLU A 357 -16.02 13.56 14.12
N LEU A 358 -16.01 12.31 14.60
CA LEU A 358 -17.02 11.28 14.31
C LEU A 358 -18.18 11.22 15.29
#